data_AF-A0A931GTM5-F1
#
_entry.id   AF-A0A931GTM5-F1
#
_cell.length_a   1.000
_cell.length_b   1.000
_cell.length_c   1.000
_cell.angle_alpha   90.00
_cell.angle_beta   90.00
_cell.angle_gamma   90.00
#
_symmetry.space_group_name_H-M   'P 1'
#
loop_
_entity.id
_entity.type
_entity.pdbx_description
1 polymer ?
#
loop_
_entity_poly.entity_id
_entity_poly.type
_entity_poly.pdbx_seq_one_letter_code
_entity_poly.pdbx_strand_id
1 'polypeptide(L)'
;MNSFYPVPGHTHVSVLVPRARKPGAPPRPDEQPSLSPLVRVALDATFGIRQVADLRNHQFAAVVRAHVGARQRRGLQKGPVTILSSHASDTGEFCGTATCGEEVYGWVGSVKNGKLESFRVL
;
A
#
# COMPACT_ATOMS: atom_id res chain seq x y z
N MET A 1 -16.75 -10.79 -14.22
CA MET A 1 -18.18 -10.51 -13.96
C MET A 1 -18.39 -10.47 -12.47
N ASN A 2 -18.86 -9.33 -11.95
CA ASN A 2 -19.24 -9.15 -10.56
C ASN A 2 -20.72 -9.53 -10.41
N SER A 3 -21.10 -10.08 -9.25
CA SER A 3 -22.50 -10.46 -8.98
C SER A 3 -23.13 -9.51 -7.97
N PHE A 4 -24.36 -9.09 -8.25
CA PHE A 4 -25.17 -8.27 -7.36
C PHE A 4 -26.26 -9.14 -6.73
N TYR A 5 -26.44 -9.04 -5.42
CA TYR A 5 -27.49 -9.74 -4.69
C TYR A 5 -28.43 -8.75 -4.02
N PRO A 6 -29.76 -8.87 -4.18
CA PRO A 6 -30.71 -8.03 -3.48
C PRO A 6 -30.70 -8.35 -1.98
N VAL A 7 -30.81 -7.33 -1.12
CA VAL A 7 -30.95 -7.53 0.32
C VAL A 7 -32.40 -7.94 0.64
N PRO A 8 -32.64 -9.09 1.28
CA PRO A 8 -33.99 -9.50 1.67
C PRO A 8 -34.66 -8.40 2.53
N GLY A 9 -35.89 -8.01 2.15
CA GLY A 9 -36.66 -6.98 2.85
C GLY A 9 -36.38 -5.53 2.41
N HIS A 10 -35.50 -5.29 1.44
CA HIS A 10 -35.19 -3.94 0.94
C HIS A 10 -35.29 -3.88 -0.59
N THR A 11 -36.26 -3.12 -1.11
CA THR A 11 -36.55 -3.07 -2.55
C THR A 11 -35.48 -2.32 -3.37
N HIS A 12 -34.67 -1.46 -2.74
CA HIS A 12 -33.75 -0.55 -3.44
C HIS A 12 -32.27 -0.76 -3.10
N VAL A 13 -31.91 -1.81 -2.36
CA VAL A 13 -30.54 -2.02 -1.90
C VAL A 13 -30.00 -3.34 -2.45
N SER A 14 -28.88 -3.26 -3.16
CA SER A 14 -28.15 -4.42 -3.66
C SER A 14 -26.75 -4.47 -3.04
N VAL A 15 -26.33 -5.67 -2.65
CA VAL A 15 -24.98 -5.94 -2.19
C VAL A 15 -24.11 -6.27 -3.40
N LEU A 16 -23.07 -5.47 -3.60
CA LEU A 16 -21.98 -5.81 -4.50
C LEU A 16 -21.05 -6.78 -3.77
N VAL A 17 -20.97 -8.03 -4.24
CA VAL A 17 -19.98 -8.99 -3.75
C VAL A 17 -18.78 -8.96 -4.70
N PRO A 18 -17.66 -8.32 -4.33
CA PRO A 18 -16.46 -8.38 -5.14
C PRO A 18 -15.96 -9.83 -5.20
N ARG A 19 -15.63 -10.30 -6.40
CA ARG A 19 -15.07 -11.65 -6.58
C ARG A 19 -13.80 -11.77 -5.74
N ALA A 20 -13.73 -12.78 -4.87
CA ALA A 20 -12.49 -13.13 -4.20
C ALA A 20 -11.39 -13.38 -5.26
N ARG A 21 -10.39 -12.50 -5.31
CA ARG A 21 -9.23 -12.67 -6.17
C ARG A 21 -8.44 -13.87 -5.60
N LYS A 22 -8.25 -14.92 -6.41
CA LYS A 22 -7.41 -16.06 -6.02
C LYS A 22 -6.05 -15.54 -5.54
N PRO A 23 -5.60 -15.86 -4.32
CA PRO A 23 -4.21 -15.64 -3.95
C PRO A 23 -3.36 -16.56 -4.85
N GLY A 24 -2.38 -16.01 -5.57
CA GLY A 24 -1.40 -16.83 -6.27
C GLY A 24 -1.39 -16.79 -7.80
N ALA A 25 -2.00 -15.79 -8.45
CA ALA A 25 -1.55 -15.48 -9.82
C ALA A 25 -0.19 -14.77 -9.71
N PRO A 26 0.93 -15.36 -10.17
CA PRO A 26 2.18 -14.63 -10.26
C PRO A 26 1.95 -13.40 -11.15
N PRO A 27 2.51 -12.23 -10.79
CA PRO A 27 2.44 -11.07 -11.65
C PRO A 27 3.00 -11.45 -13.03
N ARG A 28 2.31 -11.07 -14.10
CA ARG A 28 2.85 -11.21 -15.45
C ARG A 28 4.18 -10.46 -15.50
N PRO A 29 5.25 -11.01 -16.10
CA PRO A 29 6.57 -10.39 -16.12
C PRO A 29 6.57 -8.94 -16.65
N ASP A 30 5.60 -8.60 -17.49
CA ASP A 30 5.50 -7.31 -18.18
C ASP A 30 4.60 -6.29 -17.46
N GLU A 31 3.87 -6.69 -16.40
CA GLU A 31 3.15 -5.77 -15.50
C GLU A 31 4.01 -5.57 -14.24
N GLN A 32 5.19 -4.95 -14.38
CA GLN A 32 5.80 -4.31 -13.23
C GLN A 32 4.80 -3.26 -12.73
N PRO A 33 4.26 -3.41 -11.52
CA PRO A 33 3.26 -2.47 -11.08
C PRO A 33 3.94 -1.10 -10.95
N SER A 34 3.37 -0.10 -11.63
CA SER A 34 3.84 1.28 -11.66
C SER A 34 3.83 1.86 -10.26
N LEU A 35 4.89 1.58 -9.52
CA LEU A 35 5.06 1.99 -8.13
C LEU A 35 5.88 3.27 -8.11
N SER A 36 5.36 4.31 -7.46
CA SER A 36 6.14 5.51 -7.21
C SER A 36 7.40 5.18 -6.39
N PRO A 37 8.60 5.66 -6.79
CA PRO A 37 9.84 5.48 -6.03
C PRO A 37 9.73 5.98 -4.57
N LEU A 38 8.91 7.00 -4.33
CA LEU A 38 8.67 7.52 -2.98
C LEU A 38 7.96 6.51 -2.08
N VAL A 39 7.00 5.77 -2.64
CA VAL A 39 6.28 4.71 -1.92
C VAL A 39 7.24 3.57 -1.60
N ARG A 40 8.13 3.21 -2.53
CA ARG A 40 9.16 2.19 -2.28
C ARG A 40 10.07 2.59 -1.13
N VAL A 41 10.59 3.81 -1.14
CA VAL A 41 11.45 4.33 -0.07
C VAL A 41 10.72 4.38 1.27
N ALA A 42 9.44 4.77 1.29
CA ALA A 42 8.63 4.79 2.51
C ALA A 42 8.38 3.37 3.05
N LEU A 43 8.14 2.38 2.20
CA LEU A 43 8.04 0.98 2.58
C LEU A 43 9.37 0.46 3.16
N ASP A 44 10.48 0.63 2.45
CA ASP A 44 11.81 0.24 2.93
C ASP A 44 12.10 0.87 4.30
N ALA A 45 11.78 2.16 4.48
CA ALA A 45 11.93 2.84 5.76
C ALA A 45 10.99 2.26 6.83
N THR A 46 9.74 1.93 6.50
CA THR A 46 8.78 1.38 7.49
C THR A 46 9.25 0.06 8.07
N PHE A 47 9.88 -0.79 7.26
CA PHE A 47 10.42 -2.09 7.66
C PHE A 47 11.92 -2.03 8.05
N GLY A 48 12.47 -0.83 8.25
CA GLY A 48 13.78 -0.64 8.85
C GLY A 48 14.98 -0.90 7.94
N ILE A 49 14.78 -1.04 6.62
CA ILE A 49 15.85 -1.10 5.63
C ILE A 49 16.50 0.28 5.43
N ARG A 50 15.73 1.35 5.60
CA ARG A 50 16.21 2.75 5.56
C ARG A 50 15.93 3.45 6.88
N GLN A 51 16.75 4.44 7.21
CA GLN A 51 16.53 5.25 8.41
C GLN A 51 15.45 6.31 8.13
N VAL A 52 14.67 6.67 9.16
CA VAL A 52 13.66 7.75 9.03
C VAL A 52 14.33 9.08 8.63
N ALA A 53 15.59 9.28 9.04
CA ALA A 53 16.40 10.45 8.68
C ALA A 53 16.65 10.58 7.16
N ASP A 54 16.58 9.48 6.41
CA ASP A 54 16.76 9.48 4.95
C ASP A 54 15.52 10.03 4.21
N LEU A 55 14.37 10.14 4.90
CA LEU A 55 13.14 10.69 4.34
C LEU A 55 13.21 12.22 4.27
N ARG A 56 13.63 12.73 3.11
CA ARG A 56 13.80 14.16 2.85
C ARG A 56 12.47 14.94 2.98
N ASN A 57 12.49 16.05 3.73
CA ASN A 57 11.29 16.85 4.03
C ASN A 57 10.52 17.37 2.79
N HIS A 58 11.22 17.63 1.67
CA HIS A 58 10.58 18.10 0.44
C HIS A 58 9.84 16.99 -0.32
N GLN A 59 10.24 15.73 -0.12
CA GLN A 59 9.64 14.55 -0.76
C GLN A 59 8.63 13.83 0.14
N PHE A 60 8.73 13.99 1.46
CA PHE A 60 7.90 13.27 2.44
C PHE A 60 7.22 14.23 3.42
N ALA A 61 5.88 14.23 3.42
CA ALA A 61 5.12 15.00 4.39
C ALA A 61 5.44 14.58 5.84
N ALA A 62 5.23 15.51 6.79
CA ALA A 62 5.53 15.28 8.21
C ALA A 62 4.75 14.09 8.78
N VAL A 63 3.48 13.93 8.40
CA VAL A 63 2.62 12.80 8.79
C VAL A 63 3.22 11.47 8.34
N VAL A 64 3.78 11.40 7.13
CA VAL A 64 4.43 10.18 6.61
C VAL A 64 5.65 9.83 7.47
N ARG A 65 6.54 10.79 7.68
CA ARG A 65 7.75 10.59 8.51
C ARG A 65 7.40 10.18 9.94
N ALA A 66 6.37 10.79 10.52
CA ALA A 66 5.87 10.45 11.85
C ALA A 66 5.29 9.02 11.89
N HIS A 67 4.50 8.62 10.90
CA HIS A 67 3.95 7.26 10.78
C HIS A 67 5.06 6.22 10.66
N VAL A 68 6.03 6.46 9.77
CA VAL A 68 7.19 5.56 9.57
C VAL A 68 8.00 5.44 10.87
N GLY A 69 8.32 6.56 11.52
CA GLY A 69 9.06 6.53 12.79
C GLY A 69 8.29 5.91 13.96
N ALA A 70 6.95 6.02 13.97
CA ALA A 70 6.12 5.29 14.94
C ALA A 70 6.12 3.78 14.64
N ARG A 71 5.96 3.38 13.37
CA ARG A 71 6.00 1.98 12.91
C ARG A 71 7.34 1.32 13.25
N GLN A 72 8.47 1.97 12.97
CA GLN A 72 9.80 1.42 13.31
C GLN A 72 9.99 1.20 14.82
N ARG A 73 9.50 2.11 15.66
CA ARG A 73 9.61 1.99 17.13
C ARG A 73 8.71 0.91 17.71
N ARG A 74 7.59 0.59 17.06
CA ARG A 74 6.65 -0.46 17.50
C ARG A 74 7.15 -1.88 17.28
N GLY A 75 8.37 -2.07 16.76
CA GLY A 75 9.01 -3.39 16.70
C GLY A 75 8.43 -4.33 15.65
N LEU A 76 7.91 -3.78 14.53
CA LEU A 76 7.58 -4.61 13.37
C LEU A 76 8.78 -5.42 12.91
N GLN A 77 8.47 -6.55 12.27
CA GLN A 77 9.47 -7.37 11.60
C GLN A 77 10.31 -6.49 10.69
N LYS A 78 11.61 -6.42 10.97
CA LYS A 78 12.56 -5.68 10.15
C LYS A 78 13.11 -6.61 9.09
N GLY A 79 13.22 -6.14 7.87
CA GLY A 79 13.78 -6.96 6.81
C GLY A 79 13.42 -6.49 5.40
N PRO A 80 13.92 -7.23 4.39
CA PRO A 80 13.68 -6.90 2.99
C PRO A 80 12.19 -6.91 2.68
N VAL A 81 11.75 -5.87 1.97
CA VAL A 81 10.36 -5.71 1.56
C VAL A 81 10.19 -6.20 0.13
N THR A 82 9.28 -7.15 -0.07
CA THR A 82 8.88 -7.60 -1.40
C THR A 82 7.47 -7.11 -1.69
N ILE A 83 7.29 -6.39 -2.80
CA ILE A 83 5.97 -5.88 -3.17
C ILE A 83 5.26 -6.96 -3.97
N LEU A 84 4.10 -7.39 -3.47
CA LEU A 84 3.30 -8.43 -4.11
C LEU A 84 2.30 -7.85 -5.10
N SER A 85 1.75 -6.68 -4.78
CA SER A 85 0.84 -5.96 -5.65
C SER A 85 1.00 -4.46 -5.45
N SER A 86 0.78 -3.71 -6.53
CA SER A 86 0.63 -2.27 -6.47
C SER A 86 -0.37 -1.83 -7.52
N HIS A 87 -1.24 -0.93 -7.11
CA HIS A 87 -2.28 -0.32 -7.91
C HIS A 87 -2.12 1.18 -7.78
N ALA A 88 -2.27 1.88 -8.89
CA ALA A 88 -2.25 3.33 -8.95
C ALA A 88 -3.63 3.82 -9.43
N SER A 89 -4.09 4.91 -8.84
CA SER A 89 -5.26 5.68 -9.28
C SER A 89 -4.79 6.85 -10.14
N ASP A 90 -5.65 7.32 -11.05
CA ASP A 90 -5.43 8.52 -11.87
C ASP A 90 -5.23 9.79 -11.02
N THR A 91 -5.64 9.74 -9.74
CA THR A 91 -5.52 10.85 -8.77
C THR A 91 -4.18 10.88 -8.03
N GLY A 92 -3.24 9.96 -8.33
CA GLY A 92 -1.95 9.86 -7.65
C GLY A 92 -2.01 9.09 -6.33
N GLU A 93 -3.07 8.34 -6.09
CA GLU A 93 -3.15 7.39 -4.97
C GLU A 93 -2.58 6.03 -5.37
N PHE A 94 -1.89 5.39 -4.43
CA PHE A 94 -1.29 4.08 -4.58
C PHE A 94 -1.75 3.17 -3.45
N CYS A 95 -2.08 1.93 -3.76
CA CYS A 95 -2.35 0.91 -2.76
C CYS A 95 -1.81 -0.44 -3.19
N GLY A 96 -1.66 -1.35 -2.24
CA GLY A 96 -1.16 -2.68 -2.56
C GLY A 96 -0.86 -3.51 -1.34
N THR A 97 -0.10 -4.57 -1.59
CA THR A 97 0.37 -5.48 -0.56
C THR A 97 1.88 -5.70 -0.70
N ALA A 98 2.55 -5.86 0.42
CA ALA A 98 3.97 -6.16 0.50
C ALA A 98 4.23 -7.20 1.59
N THR A 99 5.30 -7.98 1.45
CA THR A 99 5.76 -8.89 2.48
C THR A 99 7.04 -8.39 3.12
N CYS A 100 7.20 -8.72 4.39
CA CYS A 100 8.47 -8.62 5.09
C CYS A 100 8.69 -9.92 5.85
N GLY A 101 9.58 -10.79 5.33
CA GLY A 101 9.64 -12.20 5.70
C GLY A 101 8.35 -12.93 5.34
N GLU A 102 7.72 -13.61 6.30
CA GLU A 102 6.51 -14.43 6.09
C GLU A 102 5.21 -13.63 6.23
N GLU A 103 5.28 -12.43 6.81
CA GLU A 103 4.11 -11.59 7.06
C GLU A 103 3.72 -10.75 5.83
N VAL A 104 2.41 -10.63 5.60
CA VAL A 104 1.82 -9.84 4.51
C VAL A 104 1.18 -8.59 5.09
N TYR A 105 1.55 -7.43 4.54
CA TYR A 105 1.04 -6.13 4.94
C TYR A 105 0.31 -5.45 3.79
N GLY A 106 -0.87 -4.89 4.10
CA GLY A 106 -1.53 -3.94 3.23
C GLY A 106 -0.89 -2.57 3.34
N TRP A 107 -0.88 -1.79 2.27
CA TRP A 107 -0.41 -0.41 2.32
C TRP A 107 -1.18 0.50 1.37
N VAL A 108 -1.16 1.79 1.69
CA VAL A 108 -1.78 2.86 0.92
C VAL A 108 -0.93 4.13 1.04
N GLY A 109 -0.89 4.94 0.00
CA GLY A 109 -0.28 6.26 0.02
C GLY A 109 -0.78 7.16 -1.10
N SER A 110 -0.52 8.45 -1.00
CA SER A 110 -0.87 9.44 -2.03
C SER A 110 0.35 10.29 -2.36
N VAL A 111 0.67 10.37 -3.64
CA VAL A 111 1.75 11.21 -4.19
C VAL A 111 1.13 12.33 -5.00
N LYS A 112 1.44 13.57 -4.62
CA LYS A 112 1.06 14.76 -5.38
C LYS A 112 2.27 15.67 -5.55
N ASN A 113 2.43 16.24 -6.74
CA ASN A 113 3.52 17.18 -7.05
C ASN A 113 4.92 16.67 -6.65
N GLY A 114 5.19 15.38 -6.87
CA GLY A 114 6.47 14.76 -6.50
C GLY A 114 6.71 14.59 -5.00
N LYS A 115 5.66 14.68 -4.18
CA LYS A 115 5.71 14.53 -2.72
C LYS A 115 4.72 13.47 -2.24
N LEU A 116 5.17 12.59 -1.36
CA LEU A 116 4.32 11.63 -0.66
C LEU A 116 3.59 12.36 0.48
N GLU A 117 2.32 12.68 0.27
CA GLU A 117 1.49 13.47 1.19
C GLU A 117 0.91 12.61 2.31
N SER A 118 0.51 11.39 1.97
CA SER A 118 -0.04 10.41 2.91
C SER A 118 0.55 9.03 2.64
N PHE A 119 0.72 8.25 3.71
CA PHE A 119 1.23 6.90 3.62
C PHE A 119 0.89 6.14 4.91
N ARG A 120 0.35 4.92 4.76
CA ARG A 120 0.08 3.99 5.84
C ARG A 120 0.37 2.58 5.39
N VAL A 121 0.99 1.84 6.31
CA VAL A 121 0.98 0.37 6.32
C VAL A 121 -0.13 -0.04 7.29
N LEU A 122 -0.90 -1.05 6.92
CA LEU A 122 -2.02 -1.63 7.68
C LEU A 122 -1.52 -2.82 8.48
#